data_AF-A0A3Q3LH77-F1
#
_entry.id   AF-A0A3Q3LH77-F1
#
_cell.length_a   1.000
_cell.length_b   1.000
_cell.length_c   1.000
_cell.angle_alpha   90.00
_cell.angle_beta   90.00
_cell.angle_gamma   90.00
#
_symmetry.space_group_name_H-M   'P 1'
#
loop_
_entity.id
_entity.type
_entity.pdbx_description
1 polymer ?
#
loop_
_entity_poly.entity_id
_entity_poly.type
_entity_poly.pdbx_seq_one_letter_code
_entity_poly.pdbx_strand_id
1 'polypeptide(L)' 'MSLLALCCSHIFHSALFSLAGPRWASWNLGIFICIRCAGIHRNLGVHISKVKSVNLDQWTQEQVQVKGAMMTS' A
#
# COMPACT_ATOMS: atom_id res chain seq x y z
N MET A 1 -2.15 -13.91 9.35
CA MET A 1 -1.71 -13.32 8.07
C MET A 1 -2.86 -13.18 7.06
N SER A 2 -4.15 -13.27 7.46
CA SER A 2 -5.24 -13.54 6.51
C SER A 2 -6.53 -12.71 6.68
N LEU A 3 -6.50 -11.55 7.35
CA LEU A 3 -7.64 -10.61 7.32
C LEU A 3 -7.42 -9.43 6.36
N LEU A 4 -6.16 -9.10 6.04
CA LEU A 4 -5.80 -8.02 5.11
C LEU A 4 -5.79 -8.45 3.63
N ALA A 5 -5.59 -9.75 3.35
CA ALA A 5 -5.55 -10.28 1.98
C ALA A 5 -6.92 -10.19 1.28
N LEU A 6 -8.02 -10.43 2.00
CA LEU A 6 -9.38 -10.47 1.44
C LEU A 6 -9.85 -9.15 0.81
N CYS A 7 -9.29 -7.99 1.22
CA CYS A 7 -9.69 -6.70 0.64
C CYS A 7 -9.06 -6.46 -0.75
N CYS A 8 -7.97 -7.16 -1.10
CA CYS A 8 -7.34 -7.15 -2.43
C CYS A 8 -7.60 -8.41 -3.26
N SER A 9 -7.95 -9.55 -2.65
CA SER A 9 -8.17 -10.81 -3.39
C SER A 9 -9.40 -10.80 -4.32
N HIS A 10 -10.37 -9.89 -4.11
CA HIS A 10 -11.49 -9.70 -5.04
C HIS A 10 -11.15 -8.79 -6.25
N ILE A 11 -9.90 -8.34 -6.40
CA ILE A 11 -9.48 -7.45 -7.49
C ILE A 11 -8.83 -8.21 -8.66
N PHE A 12 -8.49 -9.49 -8.50
CA PHE A 12 -7.85 -10.25 -9.58
C PHE A 12 -8.79 -10.61 -10.75
N HIS A 13 -10.11 -10.42 -10.63
CA HIS A 13 -11.07 -10.77 -11.70
C HIS A 13 -11.66 -9.59 -12.47
N SER A 14 -11.39 -8.33 -12.10
CA SER A 14 -11.95 -7.17 -12.82
C SER A 14 -10.84 -6.22 -13.23
N ALA A 15 -10.48 -6.31 -14.51
CA ALA A 15 -9.45 -5.55 -15.24
C ALA A 15 -9.66 -4.01 -15.30
N LEU A 16 -10.29 -3.40 -14.28
CA LEU A 16 -10.49 -1.95 -14.14
C LEU A 16 -9.60 -1.32 -13.06
N PHE A 17 -8.91 -2.13 -12.23
CA PHE A 17 -7.96 -1.61 -11.24
C PHE A 17 -6.62 -1.14 -11.87
N SER A 18 -6.39 -1.42 -13.15
CA SER A 18 -5.07 -1.37 -13.79
C SER A 18 -4.72 -0.09 -14.53
N LEU A 19 -5.60 0.92 -14.62
CA LEU A 19 -5.25 2.16 -15.37
C LEU A 19 -4.57 3.24 -14.51
N ALA A 20 -4.66 3.14 -13.18
CA ALA A 20 -3.95 4.04 -12.27
C ALA A 20 -3.29 3.17 -11.21
N GLY A 21 -1.95 3.10 -11.22
CA GLY A 21 -1.16 2.28 -10.29
C GLY A 21 -1.50 2.52 -8.80
N PRO A 22 -0.96 1.68 -7.91
CA PRO A 22 -1.24 1.79 -6.48
C PRO A 22 -0.91 3.19 -5.95
N ARG A 23 -1.91 3.86 -5.37
CA ARG A 23 -1.77 5.25 -4.90
C ARG A 23 -1.22 5.36 -3.49
N TRP A 24 -1.17 4.26 -2.76
CA TRP A 24 -0.79 4.19 -1.34
C TRP A 24 0.12 2.99 -1.08
N ALA A 25 0.98 3.11 -0.08
CA ALA A 25 1.89 2.07 0.35
C ALA A 25 1.98 2.04 1.88
N SER A 26 2.13 0.85 2.45
CA SER A 26 2.57 0.66 3.82
C SER A 26 4.07 0.40 3.82
N TRP A 27 4.84 1.42 4.18
CA TRP A 27 6.29 1.40 3.94
C TRP A 27 7.07 0.56 4.94
N ASN A 28 6.54 0.36 6.14
CA ASN A 28 7.14 -0.57 7.11
C ASN A 28 6.80 -2.03 6.80
N LEU A 29 5.72 -2.28 6.08
CA LEU A 29 5.27 -3.64 5.71
C LEU A 29 5.73 -4.07 4.32
N GLY A 30 6.28 -3.16 3.50
CA GLY A 30 6.77 -3.55 2.18
C GLY A 30 5.67 -3.75 1.13
N ILE A 31 4.47 -3.17 1.30
CA ILE A 31 3.33 -3.46 0.42
C ILE A 31 2.66 -2.22 -0.15
N PHE A 32 2.21 -2.33 -1.41
CA PHE A 32 1.28 -1.38 -2.00
C PHE A 32 -0.17 -1.73 -1.66
N ILE A 33 -0.99 -0.70 -1.44
CA ILE A 33 -2.37 -0.85 -1.01
C ILE A 33 -3.29 0.12 -1.76
N CYS A 34 -4.55 -0.26 -1.95
CA CYS A 34 -5.54 0.65 -2.52
C CYS A 34 -6.01 1.70 -1.49
N ILE A 35 -6.74 2.74 -1.93
CA ILE A 35 -7.24 3.78 -1.03
C ILE A 35 -8.15 3.24 0.09
N ARG A 36 -8.93 2.18 -0.18
CA ARG A 36 -9.78 1.54 0.84
C ARG A 36 -8.93 0.84 1.90
N CYS A 37 -7.98 0.02 1.46
CA CYS A 37 -7.03 -0.64 2.35
C CYS A 37 -6.21 0.37 3.15
N ALA A 38 -5.82 1.51 2.56
CA ALA A 38 -5.14 2.59 3.27
C ALA A 38 -5.96 3.12 4.46
N GLY A 39 -7.28 3.22 4.32
CA GLY A 39 -8.18 3.55 5.44
C GLY A 39 -8.16 2.50 6.55
N ILE A 40 -8.26 1.21 6.18
CA ILE A 40 -8.21 0.09 7.13
C ILE A 40 -6.87 0.10 7.88
N HIS A 41 -5.76 0.21 7.16
CA HIS A 41 -4.42 0.22 7.72
C HIS A 41 -4.17 1.43 8.64
N ARG A 42 -4.80 2.59 8.39
CA ARG A 42 -4.75 3.73 9.30
C ARG A 42 -5.44 3.44 10.63
N ASN A 43 -6.57 2.73 10.61
CA ASN A 43 -7.29 2.34 11.82
C ASN A 43 -6.53 1.33 12.68
N LEU A 44 -5.61 0.55 12.09
CA LEU A 44 -4.72 -0.35 12.85
C LEU A 44 -3.70 0.41 13.71
N GLY A 45 -3.44 1.68 13.40
CA GLY A 45 -2.45 2.50 14.09
C GLY A 45 -1.03 2.37 13.52
N VAL A 46 -0.25 3.44 13.71
CA VAL A 46 1.09 3.64 13.10
C VAL A 46 2.17 2.67 13.59
N HIS A 47 1.94 2.01 14.72
CA HIS A 47 2.82 0.98 15.26
C HIS A 47 2.69 -0.33 14.49
N ILE A 48 1.54 -0.56 13.84
CA ILE A 48 1.26 -1.74 12.99
C ILE A 48 1.57 -1.42 11.53
N SER A 49 0.96 -0.34 11.01
CA SER A 49 1.07 0.01 9.60
C SER A 49 1.29 1.50 9.39
N LYS A 50 2.39 1.84 8.71
CA LYS A 50 2.77 3.20 8.37
C LYS A 50 2.42 3.46 6.91
N VAL A 51 1.26 4.07 6.69
CA VAL A 51 0.69 4.32 5.37
C VAL A 51 1.13 5.69 4.83
N LYS A 52 1.62 5.72 3.60
CA LYS A 52 1.89 6.95 2.83
C LYS A 52 1.37 6.84 1.40
N SER A 53 0.99 7.95 0.80
CA SER A 53 0.72 8.08 -0.62
C SER A 53 2.01 7.98 -1.40
N VAL A 54 1.96 7.27 -2.53
CA VAL A 54 3.10 7.11 -3.43
C VAL A 54 3.51 8.45 -4.05
N ASN A 55 2.56 9.34 -4.32
CA ASN A 55 2.83 10.60 -5.04
C ASN A 55 2.52 11.86 -4.22
N LEU A 56 1.67 11.77 -3.20
CA LEU A 56 1.18 12.96 -2.47
C LEU A 56 1.93 13.23 -1.16
N ASP A 57 2.56 12.21 -0.58
CA ASP A 57 3.29 12.36 0.70
C ASP A 57 4.78 12.57 0.45
N GLN A 58 5.44 13.29 1.35
CA GLN A 58 6.90 13.40 1.36
C GLN A 58 7.53 12.12 1.91
N TRP A 59 8.62 11.68 1.30
CA TRP A 59 9.37 10.47 1.68
C TRP A 59 10.79 10.84 2.07
N THR A 60 11.30 10.25 3.16
CA THR A 60 12.73 10.36 3.49
C THR A 60 13.55 9.46 2.56
N GLN A 61 14.86 9.70 2.47
CA GLN A 61 15.76 8.94 1.61
C GLN A 61 15.66 7.43 1.88
N GLU A 62 15.62 7.04 3.15
CA GLU A 62 15.52 5.64 3.58
C GLU A 62 14.18 5.03 3.16
N GLN A 63 13.09 5.79 3.28
CA GLN A 63 11.75 5.33 2.90
C GLN A 63 11.61 5.17 1.38
N VAL A 64 12.28 6.01 0.59
CA VAL A 64 12.32 5.90 -0.87
C VAL A 64 13.00 4.60 -1.30
N GLN A 65 14.05 4.16 -0.60
CA GLN A 65 14.70 2.88 -0.89
C GLN A 65 13.71 1.72 -0.71
N VAL A 66 12.93 1.73 0.38
CA VAL A 66 11.91 0.68 0.59
C VAL A 66 10.82 0.77 -0.48
N LYS A 67 10.36 1.99 -0.82
CA LYS A 67 9.37 2.22 -1.89
C LYS A 67 9.84 1.68 -3.24
N GLY A 68 11.13 1.83 -3.57
CA GLY A 68 11.73 1.28 -4.78
C GLY A 68 11.77 -0.25 -4.77
N ALA A 69 12.17 -0.86 -3.65
CA ALA A 69 12.22 -2.31 -3.50
C ALA A 69 10.83 -2.98 -3.58
N MET A 70 9.76 -2.29 -3.18
CA MET A 70 8.38 -2.77 -3.34
C MET A 70 7.93 -2.83 -4.79
N MET A 71 8.49 -2.01 -5.68
CA MET A 71 8.06 -1.89 -7.08
C MET A 71 8.65 -2.97 -7.99
N THR A 72 9.69 -3.66 -7.52
CA THR A 72 10.39 -4.73 -8.25
C THR A 72 9.89 -6.14 -7.90
N SER A 73 8.82 -6.26 -7.09
CA SER A 73 8.27 -7.54 -6.61
C SER A 73 6.90 -7.85 -7.20
#